data_AF-A0AAE4A525-F1
#
_entry.id   AF-A0AAE4A525-F1
#
_cell.length_a   1.000
_cell.length_b   1.000
_cell.length_c   1.000
_cell.angle_alpha   90.00
_cell.angle_beta   90.00
_cell.angle_gamma   90.00
#
_symmetry.space_group_name_H-M   'P 1'
#
loop_
_entity.id
_entity.type
_entity.pdbx_description
1 polymer ?
#
loop_
_entity_poly.entity_id
_entity_poly.type
_entity_poly.pdbx_seq_one_letter_code
_entity_poly.pdbx_strand_id
1 'polypeptide(L)'
;MRLRTRVASAAVVVSAAASLAFAGNAVAAFPDFTGCPLEETPGAWTCLDVQSTAGTLRFGTAEVALGSSLEIRGALVRSGPISTVVPAAGTTGLTATPLAIPGGLTGSGSTSPLNRLTVEIKLAGSGPITLASSTTALTLPVKLKLKNPLLGSCHIGSDSEPIQLALTPSSRGTFDDTETYFSFLGNQQATDAFAVPAVKGCVPFNRLLSARLGVPAATGNSFALTSNFGFTY
;
A
#
# COMPACT_ATOMS: atom_id res chain seq x y z
N MET A 1 -80.55 -5.02 24.65
CA MET A 1 -80.21 -6.20 23.84
C MET A 1 -79.41 -5.73 22.63
N ARG A 2 -78.11 -6.10 22.55
CA ARG A 2 -77.19 -6.03 21.38
C ARG A 2 -76.84 -4.60 20.87
N LEU A 3 -75.62 -4.24 20.46
CA LEU A 3 -74.33 -4.90 20.34
C LEU A 3 -73.23 -3.80 20.34
N ARG A 4 -72.08 -4.10 20.94
CA ARG A 4 -70.88 -3.26 20.96
C ARG A 4 -70.16 -3.34 19.60
N THR A 5 -69.64 -2.23 19.08
CA THR A 5 -68.65 -2.27 18.00
C THR A 5 -67.47 -1.38 18.38
N ARG A 6 -66.37 -2.02 18.81
CA ARG A 6 -65.07 -1.38 19.06
C ARG A 6 -64.34 -1.26 17.73
N VAL A 7 -63.95 -0.05 17.34
CA VAL A 7 -63.06 0.18 16.20
C VAL A 7 -61.61 0.07 16.71
N ALA A 8 -60.89 -0.97 16.26
CA ALA A 8 -59.47 -1.16 16.53
C ALA A 8 -58.66 -0.36 15.50
N SER A 9 -57.85 0.59 15.97
CA SER A 9 -56.91 1.34 15.14
C SER A 9 -55.61 0.53 15.02
N ALA A 10 -55.26 0.12 13.80
CA ALA A 10 -53.98 -0.53 13.51
C ALA A 10 -52.91 0.54 13.29
N ALA A 11 -51.93 0.62 14.19
CA ALA A 11 -50.75 1.46 14.03
C ALA A 11 -49.75 0.77 13.08
N VAL A 12 -49.51 1.38 11.92
CA VAL A 12 -48.46 0.96 10.99
C VAL A 12 -47.12 1.50 11.50
N VAL A 13 -46.25 0.60 11.99
CA VAL A 13 -44.87 0.92 12.34
C VAL A 13 -44.06 0.90 11.05
N VAL A 14 -43.66 2.08 10.57
CA VAL A 14 -42.70 2.23 9.46
C VAL A 14 -41.29 2.11 10.03
N SER A 15 -40.68 0.93 9.86
CA SER A 15 -39.27 0.69 10.20
C SER A 15 -38.38 1.33 9.13
N ALA A 16 -37.83 2.51 9.40
CA ALA A 16 -36.77 3.08 8.57
C ALA A 16 -35.46 2.29 8.81
N ALA A 17 -35.15 1.36 7.91
CA ALA A 17 -33.85 0.71 7.87
C ALA A 17 -32.82 1.71 7.32
N ALA A 18 -32.04 2.33 8.19
CA ALA A 18 -30.88 3.12 7.79
C ALA A 18 -29.81 2.18 7.23
N SER A 19 -29.63 2.20 5.92
CA SER A 19 -28.55 1.48 5.24
C SER A 19 -27.21 2.10 5.63
N LEU A 20 -26.42 1.40 6.46
CA LEU A 20 -25.00 1.70 6.65
C LEU A 20 -24.27 1.37 5.34
N ALA A 21 -24.16 2.36 4.46
CA ALA A 21 -23.25 2.28 3.33
C ALA A 21 -21.81 2.31 3.88
N PHE A 22 -21.19 1.14 3.98
CA PHE A 22 -19.73 1.07 4.03
C PHE A 22 -19.22 1.68 2.73
N ALA A 23 -18.48 2.79 2.83
CA ALA A 23 -17.62 3.24 1.75
C ALA A 23 -16.53 2.17 1.54
N GLY A 24 -16.85 1.13 0.78
CA GLY A 24 -15.84 0.27 0.20
C GLY A 24 -14.99 1.17 -0.70
N ASN A 25 -13.69 1.25 -0.41
CA ASN A 25 -12.77 1.80 -1.40
C ASN A 25 -12.93 0.90 -2.64
N ALA A 26 -13.34 1.47 -3.77
CA ALA A 26 -13.31 0.75 -5.03
C ALA A 26 -11.84 0.33 -5.24
N VAL A 27 -11.57 -0.97 -5.09
CA VAL A 27 -10.29 -1.53 -5.50
C VAL A 27 -10.32 -1.47 -7.03
N ALA A 28 -9.29 -0.87 -7.64
CA ALA A 28 -9.16 -0.92 -9.09
C ALA A 28 -9.26 -2.38 -9.55
N ALA A 29 -9.94 -2.65 -10.66
CA ALA A 29 -9.96 -3.98 -11.22
C ALA A 29 -8.53 -4.36 -11.61
N PHE A 30 -8.05 -5.52 -11.17
CA PHE A 30 -6.75 -6.03 -11.59
C PHE A 30 -6.89 -6.78 -12.92
N PRO A 31 -5.99 -6.56 -13.91
CA PRO A 31 -4.96 -5.52 -13.95
C PRO A 31 -5.50 -4.15 -14.44
N ASP A 32 -4.86 -3.06 -14.01
CA ASP A 32 -5.09 -1.69 -14.51
C ASP A 32 -3.86 -1.15 -15.25
N PHE A 33 -3.96 -1.05 -16.58
CA PHE A 33 -2.90 -0.50 -17.43
C PHE A 33 -3.13 0.96 -17.83
N THR A 34 -4.12 1.64 -17.22
CA THR A 34 -4.46 3.02 -17.54
C THR A 34 -3.26 3.94 -17.35
N GLY A 35 -2.98 4.75 -18.37
CA GLY A 35 -1.88 5.71 -18.36
C GLY A 35 -0.49 5.10 -18.54
N CYS A 36 -0.38 3.81 -18.92
CA CYS A 36 0.92 3.23 -19.26
C CYS A 36 1.57 3.97 -20.44
N PRO A 37 2.81 4.48 -20.30
CA PRO A 37 3.46 5.32 -21.32
C PRO A 37 4.26 4.47 -22.32
N LEU A 38 3.68 3.39 -22.83
CA LEU A 38 4.42 2.41 -23.65
C LEU A 38 4.93 3.04 -24.96
N GLU A 39 4.09 3.81 -25.63
CA GLU A 39 4.40 4.47 -26.91
C GLU A 39 5.30 5.69 -26.74
N GLU A 40 5.17 6.40 -25.61
CA GLU A 40 5.93 7.63 -25.33
C GLU A 40 7.31 7.36 -24.73
N THR A 41 7.59 6.12 -24.31
CA THR A 41 8.83 5.74 -23.62
C THR A 41 9.74 4.93 -24.54
N PRO A 42 10.82 5.52 -25.08
CA PRO A 42 11.76 4.79 -25.92
C PRO A 42 12.36 3.57 -25.19
N GLY A 43 12.26 2.40 -25.83
CA GLY A 43 12.77 1.15 -25.27
C GLY A 43 11.88 0.50 -24.21
N ALA A 44 10.69 1.05 -23.96
CA ALA A 44 9.66 0.32 -23.25
C ALA A 44 9.14 -0.85 -24.10
N TRP A 45 8.82 -1.98 -23.45
CA TRP A 45 8.45 -3.21 -24.16
C TRP A 45 7.16 -3.87 -23.63
N THR A 46 6.68 -3.45 -22.47
CA THR A 46 5.42 -3.93 -21.89
C THR A 46 4.94 -2.95 -20.81
N CYS A 47 3.64 -2.91 -20.59
CA CYS A 47 3.03 -2.31 -19.41
C CYS A 47 3.05 -3.29 -18.24
N LEU A 48 3.19 -2.77 -17.04
CA LEU A 48 3.19 -3.49 -15.78
C LEU A 48 2.11 -2.92 -14.87
N ASP A 49 1.34 -3.80 -14.24
CA ASP A 49 0.55 -3.52 -13.04
C ASP A 49 0.89 -4.53 -11.95
N VAL A 50 1.24 -4.06 -10.76
CA VAL A 50 1.45 -4.89 -9.57
C VAL A 50 0.52 -4.41 -8.47
N GLN A 51 -0.37 -5.29 -8.01
CA GLN A 51 -1.27 -4.98 -6.91
C GLN A 51 -1.02 -5.93 -5.75
N SER A 52 -0.78 -5.37 -4.56
CA SER A 52 -0.75 -6.16 -3.33
C SER A 52 -2.12 -6.78 -3.08
N THR A 53 -2.14 -8.02 -2.59
CA THR A 53 -3.34 -8.70 -2.09
C THR A 53 -3.24 -9.02 -0.61
N ALA A 54 -2.02 -9.19 -0.11
CA ALA A 54 -1.70 -9.31 1.30
C ALA A 54 -0.23 -8.91 1.55
N GLY A 55 0.16 -8.87 2.81
CA GLY A 55 1.55 -8.61 3.19
C GLY A 55 1.67 -7.99 4.57
N THR A 56 2.90 -7.92 5.05
CA THR A 56 3.24 -7.29 6.32
C THR A 56 4.51 -6.46 6.16
N LEU A 57 4.49 -5.24 6.70
CA LEU A 57 5.68 -4.40 6.83
C LEU A 57 5.95 -4.21 8.32
N ARG A 58 7.11 -4.70 8.75
CA ARG A 58 7.66 -4.50 10.09
C ARG A 58 8.87 -3.58 10.04
N PHE A 59 8.85 -2.54 10.86
CA PHE A 59 9.94 -1.59 11.00
C PHE A 59 10.07 -1.16 12.46
N GLY A 60 11.28 -1.32 13.03
CA GLY A 60 11.48 -1.16 14.47
C GLY A 60 10.52 -2.03 15.27
N THR A 61 9.68 -1.41 16.11
CA THR A 61 8.66 -2.09 16.93
C THR A 61 7.27 -2.09 16.30
N ALA A 62 7.09 -1.44 15.14
CA ALA A 62 5.81 -1.33 14.47
C ALA A 62 5.63 -2.43 13.42
N GLU A 63 4.40 -2.92 13.31
CA GLU A 63 3.99 -3.86 12.27
C GLU A 63 2.65 -3.39 11.67
N VAL A 64 2.56 -3.38 10.34
CA VAL A 64 1.34 -3.04 9.61
C VAL A 64 1.02 -4.10 8.57
N ALA A 65 -0.26 -4.46 8.48
CA ALA A 65 -0.76 -5.35 7.45
C ALA A 65 -1.07 -4.55 6.18
N LEU A 66 -0.55 -4.99 5.03
CA LEU A 66 -0.70 -4.27 3.77
C LEU A 66 -2.06 -4.49 3.10
N GLY A 67 -2.61 -5.71 3.14
CA GLY A 67 -3.81 -6.04 2.36
C GLY A 67 -3.65 -5.63 0.89
N SER A 68 -4.66 -4.94 0.34
CA SER A 68 -4.67 -4.37 -1.01
C SER A 68 -4.28 -2.89 -1.07
N SER A 69 -3.30 -2.47 -0.27
CA SER A 69 -2.94 -1.05 -0.14
C SER A 69 -1.92 -0.54 -1.13
N LEU A 70 -1.15 -1.39 -1.81
CA LEU A 70 -0.03 -1.00 -2.67
C LEU A 70 -0.28 -1.36 -4.13
N GLU A 71 -0.03 -0.41 -5.02
CA GLU A 71 -0.10 -0.56 -6.47
C GLU A 71 1.17 0.02 -7.13
N ILE A 72 1.74 -0.70 -8.09
CA ILE A 72 2.82 -0.21 -8.95
C ILE A 72 2.36 -0.29 -10.39
N ARG A 73 2.39 0.84 -11.11
CA ARG A 73 1.98 0.91 -12.52
C ARG A 73 2.97 1.68 -13.37
N GLY A 74 3.18 1.20 -14.59
CA GLY A 74 4.04 1.88 -15.55
C GLY A 74 4.43 1.01 -16.73
N ALA A 75 5.33 1.54 -17.55
CA ALA A 75 5.97 0.79 -18.62
C ALA A 75 7.33 0.24 -18.14
N LEU A 76 7.72 -0.94 -18.63
CA LEU A 76 9.03 -1.51 -18.35
C LEU A 76 10.01 -1.18 -19.46
N VAL A 77 11.13 -0.56 -19.10
CA VAL A 77 12.29 -0.35 -19.98
C VAL A 77 13.38 -1.33 -19.59
N ARG A 78 13.85 -2.14 -20.54
CA ARG A 78 14.83 -3.20 -20.27
C ARG A 78 16.25 -2.64 -20.23
N SER A 79 16.98 -2.92 -19.15
CA SER A 79 18.41 -2.62 -18.99
C SER A 79 19.14 -3.88 -18.53
N GLY A 80 19.47 -4.75 -19.50
CA GLY A 80 20.05 -6.06 -19.22
C GLY A 80 19.04 -6.98 -18.49
N PRO A 81 19.42 -7.62 -17.36
CA PRO A 81 18.50 -8.51 -16.61
C PRO A 81 17.46 -7.75 -15.79
N ILE A 82 17.65 -6.45 -15.58
CA ILE A 82 16.77 -5.59 -14.80
C ILE A 82 15.93 -4.72 -15.73
N SER A 83 14.64 -4.61 -15.43
CA SER A 83 13.76 -3.64 -16.04
C SER A 83 13.51 -2.51 -15.06
N THR A 84 13.48 -1.27 -15.57
CA THR A 84 13.13 -0.08 -14.80
C THR A 84 11.66 0.23 -15.06
N VAL A 85 10.89 0.55 -14.02
CA VAL A 85 9.51 1.01 -14.18
C VAL A 85 9.51 2.51 -14.48
N VAL A 86 8.99 2.87 -15.65
CA VAL A 86 8.65 4.25 -16.00
C VAL A 86 7.20 4.49 -15.58
N PRO A 87 6.92 5.40 -14.64
CA PRO A 87 5.59 5.62 -14.08
C PRO A 87 4.48 5.80 -15.11
N ALA A 88 3.29 5.26 -14.81
CA ALA A 88 2.08 5.65 -15.53
C ALA A 88 1.87 7.17 -15.50
N ALA A 89 1.40 7.75 -16.60
CA ALA A 89 1.19 9.18 -16.76
C ALA A 89 0.37 9.77 -15.61
N GLY A 90 0.86 10.87 -15.03
CA GLY A 90 0.22 11.53 -13.89
C GLY A 90 0.41 10.83 -12.54
N THR A 91 1.22 9.76 -12.47
CA THR A 91 1.51 9.04 -11.22
C THR A 91 2.99 9.11 -10.85
N THR A 92 3.31 8.71 -9.62
CA THR A 92 4.71 8.46 -9.20
C THR A 92 5.17 7.04 -9.52
N GLY A 93 4.33 6.20 -10.13
CA GLY A 93 4.62 4.79 -10.40
C GLY A 93 4.34 3.86 -9.21
N LEU A 94 4.43 4.36 -7.97
CA LEU A 94 3.95 3.70 -6.75
C LEU A 94 2.79 4.48 -6.14
N THR A 95 1.67 3.81 -5.92
CA THR A 95 0.54 4.32 -5.15
C THR A 95 0.34 3.45 -3.92
N ALA A 96 0.11 4.07 -2.76
CA ALA A 96 -0.19 3.34 -1.54
C ALA A 96 -1.29 4.04 -0.72
N THR A 97 -2.19 3.25 -0.15
CA THR A 97 -3.22 3.73 0.79
C THR A 97 -2.63 3.83 2.20
N PRO A 98 -2.96 4.87 3.00
CA PRO A 98 -2.50 4.95 4.38
C PRO A 98 -2.99 3.77 5.24
N LEU A 99 -2.07 3.11 5.92
CA LEU A 99 -2.31 1.98 6.83
C LEU A 99 -2.25 2.44 8.28
N ALA A 100 -3.13 1.93 9.14
CA ALA A 100 -3.08 2.23 10.57
C ALA A 100 -1.89 1.56 11.24
N ILE A 101 -1.16 2.30 12.09
CA ILE A 101 -0.17 1.71 12.98
C ILE A 101 -0.86 1.32 14.30
N PRO A 102 -0.84 0.03 14.70
CA PRO A 102 -1.40 -0.41 15.98
C PRO A 102 -0.84 0.40 17.17
N GLY A 103 -1.74 0.74 18.11
CA GLY A 103 -1.41 1.59 19.27
C GLY A 103 -1.29 3.09 18.95
N GLY A 104 -1.52 3.52 17.70
CA GLY A 104 -1.73 4.95 17.42
C GLY A 104 -0.47 5.81 17.51
N LEU A 105 -0.51 7.01 18.06
CA LEU A 105 0.65 7.90 18.22
C LEU A 105 1.43 7.58 19.50
N THR A 106 0.70 7.21 20.55
CA THR A 106 1.23 7.04 21.91
C THR A 106 1.61 5.59 22.24
N GLY A 107 1.24 4.63 21.38
CA GLY A 107 1.33 3.19 21.70
C GLY A 107 0.15 2.69 22.54
N SER A 108 -0.76 3.58 22.97
CA SER A 108 -1.97 3.19 23.69
C SER A 108 -3.05 2.69 22.74
N GLY A 109 -3.88 1.75 23.21
CA GLY A 109 -5.10 1.32 22.51
C GLY A 109 -6.21 2.39 22.48
N SER A 110 -5.89 3.67 22.72
CA SER A 110 -6.87 4.75 22.72
C SER A 110 -7.49 4.93 21.33
N THR A 111 -8.82 5.00 21.31
CA THR A 111 -9.64 5.21 20.11
C THR A 111 -9.78 6.69 19.72
N SER A 112 -9.15 7.61 20.49
CA SER A 112 -9.18 9.04 20.20
C SER A 112 -8.64 9.33 18.80
N PRO A 113 -9.30 10.20 18.00
CA PRO A 113 -8.80 10.64 16.70
C PRO A 113 -7.38 11.23 16.77
N LEU A 114 -7.03 11.87 17.89
CA LEU A 114 -5.69 12.42 18.12
C LEU A 114 -4.61 11.35 18.35
N ASN A 115 -5.02 10.14 18.75
CA ASN A 115 -4.11 9.00 18.84
C ASN A 115 -3.99 8.26 17.50
N ARG A 116 -4.80 8.53 16.47
CA ARG A 116 -4.70 7.78 15.20
C ARG A 116 -3.39 8.11 14.48
N LEU A 117 -2.54 7.12 14.28
CA LEU A 117 -1.34 7.25 13.46
C LEU A 117 -1.47 6.32 12.26
N THR A 118 -1.28 6.86 11.07
CA THR A 118 -1.18 6.06 9.84
C THR A 118 0.17 6.23 9.18
N VAL A 119 0.56 5.23 8.41
CA VAL A 119 1.75 5.20 7.58
C VAL A 119 1.36 4.98 6.12
N GLU A 120 1.99 5.72 5.23
CA GLU A 120 1.80 5.60 3.80
C GLU A 120 3.16 5.44 3.13
N ILE A 121 3.31 4.37 2.35
CA ILE A 121 4.55 4.09 1.61
C ILE A 121 4.60 5.04 0.41
N LYS A 122 5.72 5.73 0.23
CA LYS A 122 5.98 6.61 -0.91
C LYS A 122 7.33 6.28 -1.52
N LEU A 123 7.49 6.46 -2.82
CA LEU A 123 8.83 6.46 -3.40
C LEU A 123 9.65 7.61 -2.81
N ALA A 124 10.93 7.31 -2.62
CA ALA A 124 11.91 8.25 -2.15
C ALA A 124 12.76 8.74 -3.33
N GLY A 125 12.76 10.06 -3.52
CA GLY A 125 13.52 10.75 -4.55
C GLY A 125 13.10 10.34 -5.96
N SER A 126 14.04 10.45 -6.89
CA SER A 126 13.91 10.02 -8.29
C SER A 126 14.43 8.61 -8.53
N GLY A 127 14.74 7.86 -7.47
CA GLY A 127 15.21 6.47 -7.59
C GLY A 127 14.09 5.60 -8.19
N PRO A 128 14.37 4.82 -9.25
CA PRO A 128 13.32 4.08 -9.91
C PRO A 128 12.93 2.83 -9.13
N ILE A 129 11.71 2.35 -9.37
CA ILE A 129 11.35 0.96 -9.09
C ILE A 129 12.05 0.09 -10.14
N THR A 130 12.65 -1.01 -9.70
CA THR A 130 13.24 -1.98 -10.61
C THR A 130 12.65 -3.37 -10.43
N LEU A 131 12.57 -4.10 -11.53
CA LEU A 131 12.07 -5.47 -11.60
C LEU A 131 13.14 -6.36 -12.23
N ALA A 132 13.57 -7.42 -11.54
CA ALA A 132 14.40 -8.44 -12.16
C ALA A 132 13.55 -9.30 -13.11
N SER A 133 13.84 -9.26 -14.40
CA SER A 133 12.92 -9.79 -15.43
C SER A 133 12.75 -11.31 -15.37
N SER A 134 13.74 -12.06 -14.90
CA SER A 134 13.68 -13.53 -14.77
C SER A 134 12.93 -14.01 -13.53
N THR A 135 13.06 -13.28 -12.42
CA THR A 135 12.55 -13.70 -11.11
C THR A 135 11.33 -12.92 -10.65
N THR A 136 11.00 -11.81 -11.32
CA THR A 136 10.04 -10.77 -10.89
C THR A 136 10.38 -10.11 -9.55
N ALA A 137 11.63 -10.19 -9.09
CA ALA A 137 12.10 -9.53 -7.87
C ALA A 137 11.97 -8.01 -7.95
N LEU A 138 11.27 -7.39 -7.01
CA LEU A 138 11.09 -5.95 -6.92
C LEU A 138 12.17 -5.28 -6.06
N THR A 139 12.65 -4.12 -6.48
CA THR A 139 13.41 -3.22 -5.60
C THR A 139 12.72 -1.86 -5.56
N LEU A 140 12.44 -1.39 -4.35
CA LEU A 140 11.69 -0.16 -4.09
C LEU A 140 12.49 0.76 -3.15
N PRO A 141 12.97 1.92 -3.63
CA PRO A 141 13.50 2.97 -2.76
C PRO A 141 12.32 3.77 -2.18
N VAL A 142 12.01 3.57 -0.90
CA VAL A 142 10.82 4.17 -0.28
C VAL A 142 11.14 5.09 0.90
N LYS A 143 10.18 5.96 1.21
CA LYS A 143 10.06 6.67 2.48
C LYS A 143 8.66 6.44 3.03
N LEU A 144 8.53 6.43 4.35
CA LEU A 144 7.25 6.23 5.01
C LEU A 144 6.72 7.58 5.48
N LYS A 145 5.58 8.02 4.94
CA LYS A 145 4.89 9.22 5.43
C LYS A 145 4.00 8.86 6.61
N LEU A 146 4.25 9.49 7.74
CA LEU A 146 3.44 9.33 8.94
C LEU A 146 2.40 10.45 8.99
N LYS A 147 1.13 10.09 9.24
CA LYS A 147 0.02 11.05 9.32
C LYS A 147 -0.70 10.93 10.66
N ASN A 148 -0.88 12.06 11.32
CA ASN A 148 -1.68 12.24 12.53
C ASN A 148 -2.02 13.75 12.64
N PRO A 149 -3.17 14.15 13.23
CA PRO A 149 -3.55 15.56 13.35
C PRO A 149 -2.55 16.46 14.09
N LEU A 150 -1.69 15.87 14.94
CA LEU A 150 -0.69 16.56 15.74
C LEU A 150 0.70 16.60 15.07
N LEU A 151 0.86 15.96 13.91
CA LEU A 151 2.13 15.84 13.19
C LEU A 151 2.13 16.70 11.93
N GLY A 152 3.28 17.33 11.64
CA GLY A 152 3.53 18.03 10.38
C GLY A 152 3.89 17.07 9.24
N SER A 153 4.89 17.45 8.42
CA SER A 153 5.46 16.61 7.37
C SER A 153 6.38 15.52 7.95
N CYS A 154 5.80 14.63 8.74
CA CYS A 154 6.50 13.58 9.47
C CYS A 154 6.79 12.37 8.58
N HIS A 155 8.04 11.94 8.52
CA HIS A 155 8.48 10.84 7.67
C HIS A 155 9.54 9.95 8.34
N ILE A 156 9.64 8.69 7.90
CA ILE A 156 10.80 7.82 8.12
C ILE A 156 11.50 7.61 6.77
N GLY A 157 12.81 7.79 6.75
CA GLY A 157 13.56 7.92 5.50
C GLY A 157 13.33 9.28 4.83
N SER A 158 14.01 9.48 3.71
CA SER A 158 13.92 10.72 2.92
C SER A 158 14.34 10.46 1.47
N ASP A 159 14.21 11.45 0.61
CA ASP A 159 14.61 11.33 -0.79
C ASP A 159 16.12 11.10 -0.96
N SER A 160 16.94 11.61 -0.04
CA SER A 160 18.39 11.40 -0.01
C SER A 160 18.83 10.20 0.83
N GLU A 161 17.92 9.63 1.62
CA GLU A 161 18.21 8.51 2.53
C GLU A 161 16.98 7.57 2.54
N PRO A 162 16.74 6.86 1.42
CA PRO A 162 15.61 5.97 1.27
C PRO A 162 15.76 4.70 2.11
N ILE A 163 14.63 4.10 2.47
CA ILE A 163 14.56 2.70 2.89
C ILE A 163 14.63 1.87 1.62
N GLN A 164 15.65 1.03 1.48
CA GLN A 164 15.85 0.17 0.31
C GLN A 164 15.17 -1.18 0.53
N LEU A 165 14.02 -1.39 -0.10
CA LEU A 165 13.30 -2.67 -0.04
C LEU A 165 13.68 -3.50 -1.26
N ALA A 166 14.67 -4.39 -1.11
CA ALA A 166 15.06 -5.36 -2.14
C ALA A 166 14.39 -6.70 -1.85
N LEU A 167 13.28 -6.98 -2.53
CA LEU A 167 12.45 -8.17 -2.34
C LEU A 167 13.04 -9.37 -3.06
N THR A 168 13.04 -10.51 -2.37
CA THR A 168 13.40 -11.82 -2.95
C THR A 168 12.13 -12.64 -3.15
N PRO A 169 11.84 -13.12 -4.37
CA PRO A 169 10.71 -14.00 -4.63
C PRO A 169 10.84 -15.32 -3.88
N SER A 170 9.80 -15.69 -3.15
CA SER A 170 9.71 -16.98 -2.43
C SER A 170 8.79 -17.97 -3.13
N SER A 171 7.76 -17.48 -3.84
CA SER A 171 6.91 -18.30 -4.69
C SER A 171 6.42 -17.50 -5.90
N ARG A 172 6.31 -18.19 -7.03
CA ARG A 172 5.67 -17.66 -8.23
C ARG A 172 4.18 -17.96 -8.14
N GLY A 173 3.36 -16.96 -8.48
CA GLY A 173 1.91 -17.09 -8.53
C GLY A 173 1.42 -18.01 -9.66
N THR A 174 0.10 -18.24 -9.71
CA THR A 174 -0.55 -18.95 -10.81
C THR A 174 -0.47 -18.11 -12.07
N PHE A 175 0.05 -18.69 -13.16
CA PHE A 175 0.03 -18.05 -14.46
C PHE A 175 -1.40 -18.06 -15.02
N ASP A 176 -1.85 -16.91 -15.50
CA ASP A 176 -3.14 -16.74 -16.17
C ASP A 176 -2.93 -15.88 -17.41
N ASP A 177 -3.47 -16.31 -18.54
CA ASP A 177 -3.26 -15.70 -19.85
C ASP A 177 -4.60 -15.47 -20.53
N THR A 178 -4.74 -14.28 -21.09
CA THR A 178 -5.94 -13.82 -21.76
C THR A 178 -5.58 -13.30 -23.15
N GLU A 179 -6.57 -12.96 -23.97
CA GLU A 179 -6.30 -12.39 -25.29
C GLU A 179 -5.55 -11.05 -25.22
N THR A 180 -5.63 -10.30 -24.11
CA THR A 180 -5.12 -8.92 -24.00
C THR A 180 -3.97 -8.76 -23.02
N TYR A 181 -3.80 -9.66 -22.06
CA TYR A 181 -2.73 -9.60 -21.07
C TYR A 181 -2.42 -10.99 -20.51
N PHE A 182 -1.21 -11.13 -19.94
CA PHE A 182 -0.87 -12.25 -19.09
C PHE A 182 -0.57 -11.78 -17.67
N SER A 183 -0.73 -12.68 -16.70
CA SER A 183 -0.56 -12.36 -15.30
C SER A 183 -0.01 -13.52 -14.47
N PHE A 184 0.51 -13.18 -13.31
CA PHE A 184 0.84 -14.11 -12.24
C PHE A 184 0.05 -13.71 -11.00
N LEU A 185 -0.84 -14.58 -10.51
CA LEU A 185 -1.72 -14.30 -9.38
C LEU A 185 -1.17 -14.91 -8.09
N GLY A 186 -1.03 -14.10 -7.05
CA GLY A 186 -0.58 -14.55 -5.72
C GLY A 186 0.93 -14.81 -5.59
N ASN A 187 1.76 -14.05 -6.31
CA ASN A 187 3.22 -14.09 -6.13
C ASN A 187 3.59 -13.68 -4.71
N GLN A 188 4.56 -14.36 -4.11
CA GLN A 188 5.08 -13.99 -2.80
C GLN A 188 6.54 -13.57 -2.90
N GLN A 189 6.86 -12.45 -2.26
CA GLN A 189 8.21 -11.95 -2.14
C GLN A 189 8.44 -11.41 -0.74
N ALA A 190 9.67 -11.50 -0.25
CA ALA A 190 10.02 -10.99 1.06
C ALA A 190 11.45 -10.46 1.15
N THR A 191 11.69 -9.63 2.15
CA THR A 191 13.02 -9.19 2.56
C THR A 191 13.04 -8.89 4.06
N ASP A 192 14.16 -9.18 4.72
CA ASP A 192 14.43 -8.86 6.12
C ASP A 192 15.72 -8.03 6.28
N ALA A 193 16.37 -7.70 5.16
CA ALA A 193 17.68 -7.09 5.09
C ALA A 193 17.59 -5.61 4.68
N PHE A 194 16.93 -4.79 5.51
CA PHE A 194 16.90 -3.35 5.30
C PHE A 194 16.99 -2.58 6.62
N ALA A 195 17.67 -1.44 6.57
CA ALA A 195 17.74 -0.50 7.67
C ALA A 195 16.60 0.53 7.55
N VAL A 196 16.13 0.99 8.70
CA VAL A 196 15.09 1.99 8.82
C VAL A 196 15.66 3.21 9.54
N PRO A 197 15.75 4.39 8.88
CA PRO A 197 16.25 5.61 9.51
C PRO A 197 15.36 6.13 10.64
N ALA A 198 15.82 7.17 11.36
CA ALA A 198 15.01 7.85 12.36
C ALA A 198 13.84 8.61 11.72
N VAL A 199 12.83 8.97 12.53
CA VAL A 199 11.80 9.90 12.07
C VAL A 199 12.38 11.30 11.86
N LYS A 200 11.90 12.01 10.83
CA LYS A 200 12.25 13.40 10.51
C LYS A 200 10.96 14.20 10.27
N GLY A 201 10.98 15.50 10.56
CA GLY A 201 9.85 16.41 10.29
C GLY A 201 8.63 16.26 11.21
N CYS A 202 8.75 15.55 12.32
CA CYS A 202 7.66 15.27 13.29
C CYS A 202 7.72 16.21 14.51
N VAL A 203 8.23 17.44 14.37
CA VAL A 203 8.45 18.37 15.49
C VAL A 203 7.11 18.74 16.13
N PRO A 204 7.01 18.77 17.48
CA PRO A 204 8.05 18.53 18.49
C PRO A 204 8.24 17.07 18.92
N PHE A 205 7.53 16.12 18.30
CA PHE A 205 7.45 14.71 18.72
C PHE A 205 8.53 13.79 18.15
N ASN A 206 9.54 14.30 17.41
CA ASN A 206 10.59 13.46 16.78
C ASN A 206 11.12 12.37 17.72
N ARG A 207 11.64 12.76 18.90
CA ARG A 207 12.26 11.81 19.84
C ARG A 207 11.26 10.80 20.39
N LEU A 208 10.07 11.26 20.78
CA LEU A 208 9.03 10.40 21.34
C LEU A 208 8.57 9.37 20.30
N LEU A 209 8.33 9.82 19.07
CA LEU A 209 7.85 8.96 17.99
C LEU A 209 8.92 7.98 17.53
N SER A 210 10.18 8.41 17.44
CA SER A 210 11.32 7.51 17.18
C SER A 210 11.42 6.43 18.25
N ALA A 211 11.36 6.81 19.53
CA ALA A 211 11.44 5.86 20.64
C ALA A 211 10.26 4.88 20.63
N ARG A 212 9.04 5.37 20.41
CA ARG A 212 7.85 4.52 20.28
C ARG A 212 8.06 3.50 19.16
N LEU A 213 8.36 3.97 17.95
CA LEU A 213 8.43 3.14 16.75
C LEU A 213 9.71 2.28 16.71
N GLY A 214 10.63 2.47 17.66
CA GLY A 214 11.90 1.75 17.72
C GLY A 214 12.82 2.10 16.55
N VAL A 215 12.81 3.34 16.07
CA VAL A 215 13.63 3.80 14.93
C VAL A 215 14.61 4.91 15.34
N PRO A 216 15.85 4.93 14.80
CA PRO A 216 16.36 4.11 13.71
C PRO A 216 16.58 2.64 14.11
N ALA A 217 16.35 1.73 13.16
CA ALA A 217 16.51 0.29 13.34
C ALA A 217 17.40 -0.27 12.22
N ALA A 218 18.60 -0.73 12.57
CA ALA A 218 19.54 -1.31 11.59
C ALA A 218 19.15 -2.74 11.18
N THR A 219 18.49 -3.49 12.06
CA THR A 219 18.15 -4.91 11.88
C THR A 219 16.77 -5.21 12.48
N GLY A 220 16.23 -6.42 12.21
CA GLY A 220 14.96 -6.87 12.76
C GLY A 220 13.73 -6.34 12.02
N ASN A 221 13.94 -5.64 10.91
CA ASN A 221 12.87 -5.20 10.01
C ASN A 221 12.49 -6.34 9.04
N SER A 222 11.28 -6.32 8.51
CA SER A 222 10.86 -7.30 7.51
C SER A 222 9.75 -6.74 6.64
N PHE A 223 9.73 -7.15 5.38
CA PHE A 223 8.68 -6.83 4.45
C PHE A 223 8.31 -8.09 3.68
N ALA A 224 7.08 -8.54 3.83
CA ALA A 224 6.51 -9.64 3.06
C ALA A 224 5.34 -9.11 2.23
N LEU A 225 5.29 -9.50 0.96
CA LEU A 225 4.32 -9.02 0.00
C LEU A 225 3.75 -10.21 -0.79
N THR A 226 2.43 -10.34 -0.76
CA THR A 226 1.69 -11.16 -1.71
C THR A 226 1.06 -10.22 -2.73
N SER A 227 1.27 -10.48 -4.02
CA SER A 227 0.81 -9.57 -5.07
C SER A 227 0.51 -10.28 -6.39
N ASN A 228 -0.39 -9.67 -7.16
CA ASN A 228 -0.63 -10.04 -8.54
C ASN A 228 0.24 -9.16 -9.45
N PHE A 229 0.79 -9.76 -10.50
CA PHE A 229 1.55 -9.06 -11.53
C PHE A 229 0.83 -9.23 -12.86
N GLY A 230 0.50 -8.13 -13.54
CA GLY A 230 -0.12 -8.13 -14.86
C GLY A 230 0.78 -7.45 -15.88
N PHE A 231 0.78 -7.97 -17.10
CA PHE A 231 1.60 -7.47 -18.21
C PHE A 231 0.79 -7.42 -19.51
N THR A 232 0.92 -6.33 -20.25
CA THR A 232 0.32 -6.16 -21.59
C THR A 232 1.29 -5.44 -22.53
N TYR A 233 1.05 -5.52 -23.84
CA TYR A 233 1.92 -5.02 -24.90
C TYR A 233 1.20 -4.02 -25.80
#